data_AF-A0A5K0YVF1-F1
#
_entry.id   AF-A0A5K0YVF1-F1
#
_cell.length_a   1.000
_cell.length_b   1.000
_cell.length_c   1.000
_cell.angle_alpha   90.00
_cell.angle_beta   90.00
_cell.angle_gamma   90.00
#
_symmetry.space_group_name_H-M   'P 1'
#
loop_
_entity.id
_entity.type
_entity.pdbx_description
1 polymer ?
#
loop_
_entity_poly.entity_id
_entity_poly.type
_entity_poly.pdbx_seq_one_letter_code
_entity_poly.pdbx_strand_id
1 'polypeptide(L)' 'LCSQENCHLHHLNQGYVAVSMGLRRFTFEKLKKATNNFRDEIRRGGSRVVYERVLDDKRVVAVKKLEGLNHGSEA' A
#
# COMPACT_ATOMS: atom_id res chain seq x y z
N LEU A 1 25.32 7.36 -14.53
CA LEU A 1 23.98 7.12 -15.13
C LEU A 1 23.87 5.65 -15.54
N CYS A 2 23.70 4.71 -14.60
CA CYS A 2 23.41 3.29 -14.92
C CYS A 2 22.95 2.53 -13.67
N SER A 3 21.69 2.76 -13.26
CA SER A 3 20.98 1.92 -12.28
C SER A 3 19.45 1.97 -12.47
N GLN A 4 18.94 2.78 -13.39
CA GLN A 4 17.50 2.95 -13.58
C GLN A 4 16.87 1.75 -14.32
N GLU A 5 17.60 1.16 -15.28
CA GLU A 5 17.06 0.19 -16.25
C GLU A 5 16.75 -1.17 -15.60
N ASN A 6 17.55 -1.60 -14.62
CA ASN A 6 17.30 -2.82 -13.85
C ASN A 6 16.30 -2.63 -12.70
N CYS A 7 16.21 -1.43 -12.10
CA CYS A 7 15.28 -1.15 -11.00
C CYS A 7 13.80 -1.20 -11.40
N HIS A 8 13.47 -0.80 -12.62
CA HIS A 8 12.08 -0.80 -13.11
C HIS A 8 11.56 -2.22 -13.42
N LEU A 9 12.39 -3.06 -14.04
CA LEU A 9 12.04 -4.44 -14.36
C LEU A 9 11.89 -5.29 -13.09
N HIS A 10 12.72 -5.06 -12.07
CA HIS A 10 12.62 -5.75 -10.79
C HIS A 10 11.29 -5.43 -10.06
N HIS A 11 10.83 -4.17 -10.13
CA HIS A 11 9.55 -3.77 -9.53
C HIS A 11 8.34 -4.35 -10.29
N LEU A 12 8.40 -4.38 -11.62
CA LEU A 12 7.38 -5.01 -12.46
C LEU A 12 7.30 -6.51 -12.21
N ASN A 13 8.43 -7.20 -12.09
CA ASN A 13 8.46 -8.63 -11.80
C ASN A 13 7.87 -8.94 -10.41
N GLN A 14 8.21 -8.15 -9.38
CA GLN A 14 7.57 -8.27 -8.06
C GLN A 14 6.06 -8.00 -8.10
N GLY A 15 5.63 -7.00 -8.88
CA GLY A 15 4.21 -6.72 -9.12
C GLY A 15 3.49 -7.87 -9.83
N TYR A 16 4.11 -8.45 -10.86
CA TYR A 16 3.58 -9.59 -11.62
C TYR A 16 3.44 -10.83 -10.74
N VAL A 17 4.48 -11.18 -9.97
CA VAL A 17 4.42 -12.28 -8.99
C VAL A 17 3.31 -12.05 -7.96
N ALA A 18 3.15 -10.82 -7.45
CA ALA A 18 2.10 -10.50 -6.49
C ALA A 18 0.68 -10.65 -7.07
N VAL A 19 0.50 -10.34 -8.36
CA VAL A 19 -0.77 -10.55 -9.08
C VAL A 19 -1.02 -12.05 -9.31
N SER A 20 0.00 -12.81 -9.74
CA SER A 20 -0.10 -14.25 -9.97
C SER A 20 -0.37 -15.06 -8.69
N MET A 21 0.13 -14.60 -7.53
CA MET A 21 -0.11 -15.24 -6.23
C MET A 21 -1.50 -14.94 -5.63
N GLY A 22 -2.31 -14.11 -6.31
CA GLY A 22 -3.63 -13.71 -5.87
C GLY A 22 -3.63 -12.58 -4.84
N LEU A 23 -4.50 -11.59 -5.05
CA LEU A 23 -4.70 -10.50 -4.12
C LEU A 23 -5.62 -10.93 -2.98
N ARG A 24 -5.17 -10.73 -1.74
CA ARG A 24 -6.04 -10.89 -0.56
C ARG A 24 -6.87 -9.63 -0.35
N ARG A 25 -8.18 -9.79 -0.22
CA ARG A 25 -9.09 -8.69 0.15
C ARG A 25 -9.00 -8.43 1.65
N PHE A 26 -8.91 -7.15 2.02
CA PHE A 26 -8.93 -6.70 3.42
C PHE A 26 -10.09 -5.72 3.61
N THR A 27 -10.75 -5.78 4.76
CA THR A 27 -11.76 -4.78 5.13
C THR A 27 -11.08 -3.50 5.62
N PHE A 28 -11.76 -2.36 5.48
CA PHE A 28 -11.27 -1.09 6.00
C PHE A 28 -11.01 -1.15 7.51
N GLU A 29 -11.90 -1.78 8.28
CA GLU A 29 -11.74 -1.96 9.73
C GLU A 29 -10.48 -2.76 10.08
N LYS A 30 -10.20 -3.82 9.33
CA LYS A 30 -8.97 -4.61 9.53
C LYS A 30 -7.72 -3.77 9.25
N LEU A 31 -7.76 -2.95 8.20
CA LEU A 31 -6.66 -2.02 7.89
C LEU A 31 -6.52 -0.95 8.98
N LYS A 32 -7.62 -0.32 9.41
CA LYS A 32 -7.67 0.70 10.45
C LYS A 32 -7.10 0.19 11.77
N LYS A 33 -7.46 -1.04 12.17
CA LYS A 33 -6.90 -1.69 13.37
C LYS A 33 -5.40 -1.94 13.20
N ALA A 34 -4.98 -2.46 12.04
CA ALA A 34 -3.58 -2.80 11.78
C ALA A 34 -2.65 -1.58 11.67
N THR A 35 -3.17 -0.41 11.30
CA THR A 35 -2.41 0.85 11.20
C THR A 35 -2.57 1.75 12.42
N ASN A 36 -3.06 1.22 13.55
CA ASN A 36 -3.34 1.99 14.77
C ASN A 36 -4.16 3.26 14.47
N ASN A 37 -5.26 3.10 13.73
CA ASN A 37 -6.10 4.20 13.24
C ASN A 37 -5.36 5.17 12.30
N PHE A 38 -4.46 4.67 11.46
CA PHE A 38 -3.67 5.47 10.51
C PHE A 38 -2.86 6.59 11.20
N ARG A 39 -2.20 6.26 12.32
CA ARG A 39 -1.39 7.22 13.09
C ARG A 39 0.08 7.22 12.68
N ASP A 40 0.61 6.05 12.35
CA ASP A 40 2.03 5.85 12.13
C ASP A 40 2.37 5.97 10.64
N GLU A 41 2.48 7.22 10.18
CA GLU A 41 2.87 7.56 8.80
C GLU A 41 4.36 7.28 8.57
N ILE A 42 4.69 6.41 7.62
CA ILE A 42 6.09 6.21 7.18
C ILE A 42 6.47 7.24 6.11
N ARG A 43 5.53 7.51 5.19
CA ARG A 43 5.81 8.35 4.02
C ARG A 43 4.58 9.06 3.51
N ARG A 44 4.72 10.36 3.28
CA ARG A 44 3.72 11.18 2.59
C ARG A 44 4.22 11.49 1.18
N GLY A 45 3.40 11.19 0.18
CA GLY A 45 3.56 11.64 -1.20
C GLY A 45 2.46 12.65 -1.55
N GLY A 46 2.42 13.12 -2.81
CA GLY A 46 1.49 14.19 -3.22
C GLY A 46 0.03 13.93 -2.86
N SER A 47 -0.53 12.79 -3.31
CA SER A 47 -1.95 12.43 -3.06
C SER A 47 -2.12 11.20 -2.18
N ARG A 48 -1.04 10.69 -1.58
CA ARG A 48 -1.04 9.39 -0.88
C ARG A 48 -0.20 9.44 0.38
N VAL A 49 -0.72 8.86 1.45
CA VAL A 49 0.01 8.59 2.69
C VAL A 49 0.23 7.10 2.84
N VAL A 50 1.44 6.71 3.24
CA VAL A 50 1.88 5.33 3.43
C VAL A 50 2.08 5.06 4.91
N TYR A 51 1.40 4.06 5.43
CA TYR A 51 1.46 3.62 6.82
C TYR A 51 2.13 2.25 6.92
N GLU A 52 2.84 2.02 8.01
CA GLU A 52 3.36 0.69 8.33
C GLU A 52 2.24 -0.15 8.93
N ARG A 53 2.24 -1.45 8.62
CA ARG A 53 1.49 -2.41 9.43
C ARG A 53 2.23 -3.73 9.54
N VAL A 54 2.05 -4.39 10.68
CA VAL A 54 2.37 -5.80 10.87
C VAL A 54 1.08 -6.60 10.73
N LEU A 55 1.05 -7.55 9.81
CA LEU A 55 -0.07 -8.48 9.65
C LEU A 55 -0.04 -9.59 10.72
N ASP A 56 -1.17 -10.30 10.87
CA ASP A 56 -1.30 -11.44 11.79
C ASP A 56 -0.26 -12.55 11.51
N ASP A 57 0.18 -12.67 10.26
CA ASP A 57 1.23 -13.59 9.81
C ASP A 57 2.66 -13.03 9.99
N LYS A 58 2.81 -11.98 10.81
CA LYS A 58 4.05 -11.28 11.15
C LYS A 58 4.73 -10.58 9.98
N ARG A 59 4.11 -10.51 8.80
CA ARG A 59 4.69 -9.79 7.66
C ARG A 59 4.47 -8.29 7.82
N VAL A 60 5.54 -7.52 7.63
CA VAL A 60 5.48 -6.06 7.55
C VAL A 60 5.05 -5.67 6.14
N VAL A 61 4.05 -4.80 6.04
CA VAL A 61 3.55 -4.32 4.75
C VAL A 61 3.22 -2.83 4.80
N ALA A 62 3.28 -2.19 3.65
CA ALA A 62 2.92 -0.79 3.48
C ALA A 62 1.43 -0.64 3.12
N VAL A 63 0.71 0.24 3.81
CA VAL A 63 -0.68 0.61 3.51
C VAL A 63 -0.71 1.98 2.87
N LYS A 64 -1.11 2.07 1.58
CA LYS A 64 -1.27 3.37 0.90
C LYS A 64 -2.72 3.84 1.00
N LYS A 65 -2.95 4.99 1.65
CA LYS A 65 -4.24 5.69 1.70
C LYS A 65 -4.18 6.86 0.73
N LEU A 66 -5.22 7.01 -0.09
CA LEU A 66 -5.42 8.19 -0.93
C LEU A 66 -6.00 9.32 -0.08
N GLU A 67 -5.48 10.53 -0.24
CA GLU A 67 -6.02 11.75 0.37
C GLU A 67 -6.50 12.70 -0.72
N GLY A 68 -7.49 13.53 -0.42
CA GLY A 68 -8.04 14.50 -1.36
C GLY A 68 -9.02 13.93 -2.40
N LEU A 69 -9.35 12.64 -2.32
CA LEU A 69 -10.54 12.10 -2.98
C LEU A 69 -11.74 12.45 -2.08
N ASN A 70 -12.42 13.55 -2.38
CA ASN A 70 -13.79 13.70 -1.94
C ASN A 70 -14.52 12.45 -2.45
N HIS A 71 -15.08 11.64 -1.55
CA HIS A 71 -15.97 10.56 -1.96
C HIS A 71 -16.95 11.19 -2.94
N GLY A 72 -16.90 10.79 -4.22
CA GLY A 72 -17.97 11.11 -5.13
C GLY A 72 -19.21 10.52 -4.48
N SER A 73 -20.06 11.36 -3.93
CA SER A 73 -21.45 11.03 -3.73
C SER A 73 -21.93 10.50 -5.07
N GLU A 74 -22.23 9.20 -5.11
CA GLU A 74 -23.10 8.65 -6.13
C GLU A 74 -24.40 9.45 -6.03
N ALA A 75 -24.69 10.24 -7.06
CA ALA A 75 -25.92 11.00 -7.21
C ALA A 75 -26.95 10.13 -7.93
#